data_AF-A0A3N9NI42-F1
#
_entry.id   AF-A0A3N9NI42-F1
#
_cell.length_a   1.000
_cell.length_b   1.000
_cell.length_c   1.000
_cell.angle_alpha   90.00
_cell.angle_beta   90.00
_cell.angle_gamma   90.00
#
_symmetry.space_group_name_H-M   'P 1'
#
loop_
_entity.id
_entity.type
_entity.pdbx_description
1 polymer ?
#
loop_
_entity_poly.entity_id
_entity_poly.type
_entity_poly.pdbx_seq_one_letter_code
_entity_poly.pdbx_strand_id
1 'polypeptide(L)'
;MKKLFMVLFAVLLTSSFLSAEVTKVGTTALGFLKIDVGSRAAGMGGAYVSITDDATAMFWNPSGIAATEKMQAVFHHSNWIADINLNYVAAVIPVARLGNIGLNATALSMDDMERTTIDNPEGTGEMFSAGSYAFGLAFARNLTDRFAIGFNVKYLNESIYHSSAQGIAFDIGTMFTTQFNGLRIGMSITNYGPKVQMSGRDMLTQVDIDP
;
A
#
# COMPACT_ATOMS: atom_id res chain seq x y z
N MET A 1 -30.10 -5.92 -23.84
CA MET A 1 -29.22 -5.98 -22.64
C MET A 1 -28.11 -7.02 -22.75
N LYS A 2 -28.40 -8.31 -23.00
CA LYS A 2 -27.35 -9.36 -23.16
C LYS A 2 -26.30 -9.05 -24.25
N LYS A 3 -26.74 -8.56 -25.42
CA LYS A 3 -25.83 -8.16 -26.52
C LYS A 3 -24.95 -6.96 -26.17
N LEU A 4 -25.48 -5.97 -25.44
CA LEU A 4 -24.72 -4.80 -25.01
C LEU A 4 -23.66 -5.18 -23.96
N PHE A 5 -24.02 -6.06 -23.01
CA PHE A 5 -23.09 -6.60 -22.02
C PHE A 5 -21.96 -7.42 -22.67
N MET A 6 -22.30 -8.22 -23.69
CA MET A 6 -21.32 -9.02 -24.43
C MET A 6 -20.36 -8.15 -25.28
N VAL A 7 -20.86 -7.05 -25.85
CA VAL A 7 -20.01 -6.06 -26.55
C VAL A 7 -19.11 -5.33 -25.56
N LEU A 8 -19.63 -4.91 -24.39
CA LEU A 8 -18.81 -4.25 -23.37
C LEU A 8 -17.71 -5.18 -22.84
N PHE A 9 -18.03 -6.45 -22.62
CA PHE A 9 -17.09 -7.48 -22.18
C PHE A 9 -16.02 -7.76 -23.25
N ALA A 10 -16.38 -7.79 -24.53
CA ALA A 10 -15.44 -7.95 -25.64
C ALA A 10 -14.50 -6.73 -25.81
N VAL A 11 -15.01 -5.52 -25.57
CA VAL A 11 -14.20 -4.28 -25.59
C VAL A 11 -13.21 -4.25 -24.41
N LEU A 12 -13.65 -4.67 -23.22
CA LEU A 12 -12.77 -4.83 -22.05
C LEU A 12 -11.67 -5.88 -22.30
N LEU A 13 -12.03 -7.04 -22.88
CA LEU A 13 -11.05 -8.09 -23.22
C LEU A 13 -10.01 -7.66 -24.25
N THR A 14 -10.40 -6.85 -25.24
CA THR A 14 -9.47 -6.35 -26.28
C THR A 14 -8.54 -5.26 -25.76
N SER A 15 -8.96 -4.46 -24.77
CA SER A 15 -8.11 -3.46 -24.13
C SER A 15 -6.96 -4.06 -23.29
N SER A 16 -7.12 -5.28 -22.77
CA SER A 16 -6.06 -5.99 -22.04
C SER A 16 -4.87 -6.42 -22.91
N PHE A 17 -5.07 -6.55 -24.23
CA PHE A 17 -4.00 -6.93 -25.17
C PHE A 17 -3.17 -5.74 -25.66
N LEU A 18 -3.60 -4.50 -25.38
CA LEU A 18 -2.80 -3.30 -25.59
C LEU A 18 -1.94 -3.03 -24.35
N SER A 19 -1.08 -3.99 -23.98
CA SER A 19 -0.02 -3.73 -23.01
C SER A 19 1.00 -2.81 -23.66
N ALA A 20 0.93 -1.52 -23.35
CA ALA A 20 2.04 -0.62 -23.58
C ALA A 20 3.23 -1.13 -22.74
N GLU A 21 4.34 -1.48 -23.38
CA GLU A 21 5.58 -1.75 -22.66
C GLU A 21 5.98 -0.50 -21.88
N VAL A 22 5.77 -0.53 -20.56
CA VAL A 22 6.27 0.48 -19.65
C VAL A 22 7.77 0.25 -19.48
N THR A 23 8.55 0.69 -20.47
CA THR A 23 10.03 0.58 -20.50
C THR A 23 10.72 1.50 -19.50
N LYS A 24 9.97 2.36 -18.80
CA LYS A 24 10.46 3.21 -17.71
C LYS A 24 9.73 2.87 -16.42
N VAL A 25 9.97 1.67 -15.89
CA VAL A 25 9.71 1.41 -14.47
C VAL A 25 10.66 2.32 -13.69
N GLY A 26 10.13 3.41 -13.17
CA GLY A 26 10.87 4.26 -12.25
C GLY A 26 11.32 3.40 -11.05
N THR A 27 12.57 3.54 -10.63
CA THR A 27 13.04 2.94 -9.38
C THR A 27 12.21 3.52 -8.24
N THR A 28 11.48 2.68 -7.53
CA THR A 28 10.66 3.08 -6.38
C THR A 28 11.32 2.59 -5.10
N ALA A 29 11.57 3.49 -4.15
CA ALA A 29 11.87 3.11 -2.77
C ALA A 29 10.60 2.59 -2.07
N LEU A 30 10.75 1.88 -0.94
CA LEU A 30 9.64 1.45 -0.08
C LEU A 30 8.64 0.52 -0.80
N GLY A 31 9.16 -0.53 -1.45
CA GLY A 31 8.37 -1.47 -2.25
C GLY A 31 7.25 -2.18 -1.48
N PHE A 32 7.41 -2.33 -0.15
CA PHE A 32 6.42 -2.97 0.72
C PHE A 32 5.03 -2.31 0.69
N LEU A 33 4.95 -1.02 0.35
CA LEU A 33 3.68 -0.27 0.24
C LEU A 33 2.79 -0.74 -0.92
N LYS A 34 3.30 -1.61 -1.80
CA LYS A 34 2.56 -2.20 -2.92
C LYS A 34 2.01 -3.59 -2.61
N ILE A 35 2.39 -4.20 -1.48
CA ILE A 35 1.94 -5.55 -1.15
C ILE A 35 0.52 -5.46 -0.60
N ASP A 36 -0.39 -6.23 -1.19
CA ASP A 36 -1.81 -6.16 -0.89
C ASP A 36 -2.13 -6.44 0.57
N VAL A 37 -3.00 -5.60 1.13
CA VAL A 37 -3.53 -5.76 2.50
C VAL A 37 -4.99 -6.17 2.45
N GLY A 38 -5.34 -7.18 3.24
CA GLY A 38 -6.70 -7.65 3.41
C GLY A 38 -7.08 -8.74 2.42
N SER A 39 -7.53 -9.88 2.95
CA SER A 39 -7.82 -11.08 2.14
C SER A 39 -8.91 -10.86 1.10
N ARG A 40 -9.91 -10.00 1.39
CA ARG A 40 -10.97 -9.64 0.45
C ARG A 40 -10.38 -8.91 -0.77
N ALA A 41 -9.57 -7.88 -0.52
CA ALA A 41 -8.95 -7.08 -1.58
C ALA A 41 -7.97 -7.92 -2.41
N ALA A 42 -7.11 -8.69 -1.75
CA ALA A 42 -6.18 -9.62 -2.42
C ALA A 42 -6.92 -10.67 -3.27
N GLY A 43 -8.03 -11.23 -2.77
CA GLY A 43 -8.86 -12.16 -3.52
C GLY A 43 -9.54 -11.58 -4.77
N MET A 44 -9.60 -10.25 -4.88
CA MET A 44 -10.08 -9.52 -6.06
C MET A 44 -8.94 -9.01 -6.96
N GLY A 45 -7.71 -9.47 -6.72
CA GLY A 45 -6.53 -9.03 -7.48
C GLY A 45 -6.21 -7.55 -7.29
N GLY A 46 -6.46 -7.01 -6.09
CA GLY A 46 -6.22 -5.61 -5.76
C GLY A 46 -7.28 -4.63 -6.27
N ALA A 47 -8.35 -5.11 -6.92
CA ALA A 47 -9.44 -4.27 -7.40
C ALA A 47 -10.43 -3.87 -6.28
N TYR A 48 -9.99 -3.04 -5.32
CA TYR A 48 -10.78 -2.73 -4.11
C TYR A 48 -11.22 -1.27 -3.95
N VAL A 49 -10.65 -0.33 -4.70
CA VAL A 49 -10.80 1.14 -4.50
C VAL A 49 -12.24 1.64 -4.35
N SER A 50 -13.21 1.08 -5.07
CA SER A 50 -14.60 1.55 -5.06
C SER A 50 -15.51 0.81 -4.07
N ILE A 51 -15.05 -0.26 -3.43
CA ILE A 51 -15.88 -1.14 -2.58
C ILE A 51 -15.33 -1.26 -1.15
N THR A 52 -14.35 -0.43 -0.79
CA THR A 52 -13.82 -0.31 0.57
C THR A 52 -14.89 0.11 1.57
N ASP A 53 -15.05 -0.68 2.63
CA ASP A 53 -16.11 -0.53 3.65
C ASP A 53 -15.64 -0.90 5.08
N ASP A 54 -14.33 -1.10 5.27
CA ASP A 54 -13.73 -1.52 6.55
C ASP A 54 -12.42 -0.78 6.89
N ALA A 55 -11.75 -1.15 7.98
CA ALA A 55 -10.49 -0.52 8.40
C ALA A 55 -9.32 -0.74 7.43
N THR A 56 -9.39 -1.73 6.52
CA THR A 56 -8.40 -1.90 5.44
C THR A 56 -8.54 -0.84 4.36
N ALA A 57 -9.67 -0.11 4.32
CA ALA A 57 -9.88 1.01 3.42
C ALA A 57 -8.75 2.05 3.49
N MET A 58 -8.14 2.27 4.64
CA MET A 58 -7.02 3.24 4.77
C MET A 58 -5.81 2.90 3.88
N PHE A 59 -5.60 1.63 3.55
CA PHE A 59 -4.55 1.21 2.61
C PHE A 59 -4.97 1.44 1.14
N TRP A 60 -6.24 1.18 0.81
CA TRP A 60 -6.74 1.17 -0.56
C TRP A 60 -7.34 2.50 -1.03
N ASN A 61 -8.29 3.02 -0.26
CA ASN A 61 -8.99 4.28 -0.48
C ASN A 61 -9.45 4.84 0.87
N PRO A 62 -8.79 5.87 1.43
CA PRO A 62 -9.11 6.37 2.75
C PRO A 62 -10.54 6.92 2.87
N SER A 63 -11.23 7.26 1.76
CA SER A 63 -12.65 7.64 1.84
C SER A 63 -13.58 6.53 2.29
N GLY A 64 -13.17 5.25 2.15
CA GLY A 64 -13.99 4.10 2.53
C GLY A 64 -14.33 4.06 4.02
N ILE A 65 -13.45 4.58 4.89
CA ILE A 65 -13.74 4.62 6.33
C ILE A 65 -14.87 5.59 6.68
N ALA A 66 -15.30 6.48 5.78
CA ALA A 66 -16.44 7.38 6.02
C ALA A 66 -17.78 6.64 6.14
N ALA A 67 -17.87 5.41 5.59
CA ALA A 67 -19.06 4.57 5.68
C ALA A 67 -19.11 3.73 6.97
N THR A 68 -18.05 3.74 7.78
CA THR A 68 -17.97 2.95 9.00
C THR A 68 -18.89 3.52 10.10
N GLU A 69 -19.92 2.77 10.50
CA GLU A 69 -20.90 3.22 11.50
C GLU A 69 -20.52 2.87 12.95
N LYS A 70 -19.68 1.85 13.13
CA LYS A 70 -19.27 1.33 14.44
C LYS A 70 -17.75 1.24 14.50
N MET A 71 -17.19 1.26 15.71
CA MET A 71 -15.76 1.04 15.87
C MET A 71 -15.35 -0.30 15.26
N GLN A 72 -14.31 -0.28 14.44
CA GLN A 72 -13.78 -1.47 13.75
C GLN A 72 -12.30 -1.59 14.02
N ALA A 73 -11.82 -2.82 14.13
CA ALA A 73 -10.40 -3.14 14.16
C ALA A 73 -10.12 -4.34 13.25
N VAL A 74 -8.97 -4.33 12.59
CA VAL A 74 -8.52 -5.39 11.69
C VAL A 74 -7.07 -5.73 12.02
N PHE A 75 -6.79 -7.03 12.05
CA PHE A 75 -5.47 -7.59 12.12
C PHE A 75 -5.30 -8.50 10.91
N HIS A 76 -4.22 -8.30 10.16
CA HIS A 76 -3.92 -9.02 8.95
C HIS A 76 -2.47 -9.46 9.01
N HIS A 77 -2.24 -10.73 8.67
CA HIS A 77 -0.93 -11.33 8.56
C HIS A 77 -0.86 -12.09 7.25
N SER A 78 0.23 -11.93 6.52
CA SER A 78 0.46 -12.59 5.23
C SER A 78 1.90 -13.06 5.15
N ASN A 79 2.06 -14.35 4.86
CA ASN A 79 3.32 -14.93 4.42
C ASN A 79 3.48 -14.64 2.94
N TRP A 80 4.44 -13.79 2.63
CA TRP A 80 4.80 -13.43 1.27
C TRP A 80 5.97 -14.30 0.79
N ILE A 81 6.30 -14.20 -0.50
CA ILE A 81 7.39 -14.99 -1.08
C ILE A 81 8.74 -14.68 -0.41
N ALA A 82 9.66 -15.64 -0.41
CA ALA A 82 11.00 -15.53 0.17
C ALA A 82 10.99 -15.22 1.68
N ASP A 83 10.10 -15.89 2.42
CA ASP A 83 9.99 -15.82 3.88
C ASP A 83 9.77 -14.40 4.43
N ILE A 84 9.19 -13.54 3.60
CA ILE A 84 8.80 -12.19 3.95
C ILE A 84 7.46 -12.25 4.70
N ASN A 85 7.41 -11.61 5.86
CA ASN A 85 6.19 -11.49 6.65
C ASN A 85 5.63 -10.08 6.54
N LEU A 86 4.36 -9.95 6.13
CA LEU A 86 3.63 -8.68 6.12
C LEU A 86 2.52 -8.71 7.18
N ASN A 87 2.60 -7.77 8.11
CA ASN A 87 1.59 -7.54 9.14
C ASN A 87 0.93 -6.19 8.90
N TYR A 88 -0.40 -6.15 8.99
CA TYR A 88 -1.16 -4.91 8.96
C TYR A 88 -2.17 -4.88 10.11
N VAL A 89 -2.20 -3.78 10.84
CA VAL A 89 -3.20 -3.53 11.88
C VAL A 89 -3.86 -2.20 11.62
N ALA A 90 -5.17 -2.13 11.83
CA ALA A 90 -5.92 -0.92 11.65
C ALA A 90 -7.09 -0.83 12.61
N ALA A 91 -7.44 0.39 13.01
CA ALA A 91 -8.64 0.68 13.77
C ALA A 91 -9.31 1.94 13.23
N VAL A 92 -10.64 1.95 13.22
CA VAL A 92 -11.47 3.09 12.81
C VAL A 92 -12.45 3.41 13.92
N ILE A 93 -12.51 4.68 14.29
CA ILE A 93 -13.39 5.21 15.32
C ILE A 93 -14.31 6.24 14.66
N PRO A 94 -15.62 5.98 14.59
CA PRO A 94 -16.59 6.96 14.13
C PRO A 94 -16.70 8.12 15.11
N VAL A 95 -16.51 9.35 14.64
CA VAL A 95 -16.57 10.58 15.43
C VAL A 95 -17.82 11.36 15.05
N ALA A 96 -18.97 10.85 15.49
CA ALA A 96 -20.29 11.48 15.38
C ALA A 96 -20.47 12.37 14.12
N ARG A 97 -20.71 13.67 14.29
CA ARG A 97 -20.98 14.61 13.19
C ARG A 97 -19.71 15.11 12.46
N LEU A 98 -18.52 14.77 12.93
CA LEU A 98 -17.27 15.28 12.37
C LEU A 98 -16.78 14.42 11.20
N GLY A 99 -16.97 13.12 11.28
CA GLY A 99 -16.41 12.14 10.35
C GLY A 99 -15.80 10.98 11.12
N ASN A 100 -14.95 10.19 10.49
CA ASN A 100 -14.34 9.01 11.07
C ASN A 100 -12.82 9.16 11.07
N ILE A 101 -12.20 8.81 12.19
CA ILE A 101 -10.75 8.82 12.36
C ILE A 101 -10.27 7.37 12.31
N GLY A 102 -9.14 7.12 11.67
CA GLY A 102 -8.52 5.80 11.63
C GLY A 102 -7.04 5.86 11.93
N LEU A 103 -6.53 4.80 12.53
CA LEU A 103 -5.11 4.54 12.72
C LEU A 103 -4.77 3.25 12.00
N ASN A 104 -3.65 3.24 11.27
CA ASN A 104 -3.16 2.04 10.59
C ASN A 104 -1.65 1.89 10.80
N ALA A 105 -1.18 0.65 10.79
CA ALA A 105 0.23 0.35 10.75
C ALA A 105 0.48 -0.87 9.86
N THR A 106 1.52 -0.79 9.04
CA THR A 106 2.03 -1.90 8.23
C THR A 106 3.45 -2.19 8.70
N ALA A 107 3.80 -3.46 8.89
CA ALA A 107 5.14 -3.90 9.18
C ALA A 107 5.51 -5.04 8.23
N LEU A 108 6.62 -4.88 7.51
CA LEU A 108 7.27 -5.92 6.74
C LEU A 108 8.53 -6.35 7.48
N SER A 109 8.69 -7.64 7.70
CA SER A 109 9.87 -8.22 8.33
C SER A 109 10.42 -9.39 7.52
N MET A 110 11.74 -9.48 7.47
CA MET A 110 12.47 -10.64 6.98
C MET A 110 13.26 -11.24 8.15
N ASP A 111 13.43 -12.55 8.13
CA ASP A 111 14.33 -13.23 9.05
C ASP A 111 15.79 -12.88 8.74
N ASP A 112 16.68 -13.09 9.70
CA ASP A 112 18.11 -12.84 9.51
C ASP A 112 18.65 -13.76 8.40
N MET A 113 19.34 -13.16 7.43
CA MET A 113 19.98 -13.84 6.31
C MET A 113 21.50 -13.77 6.45
N GLU A 114 22.17 -14.84 6.07
CA GLU A 114 23.62 -14.85 6.03
C GLU A 114 24.14 -14.06 4.82
N ARG A 115 25.10 -13.16 5.05
CA ARG A 115 25.71 -12.37 3.98
C ARG A 115 26.67 -13.24 3.18
N THR A 116 26.48 -13.26 1.86
CA THR A 116 27.40 -13.91 0.91
C THR A 116 28.22 -12.87 0.15
N THR A 117 29.44 -13.23 -0.22
CA THR A 117 30.36 -12.39 -1.01
C THR A 117 30.98 -13.23 -2.12
N ILE A 118 31.65 -12.60 -3.08
CA ILE A 118 32.35 -13.34 -4.16
C ILE A 118 33.39 -14.30 -3.55
N ASP A 119 34.10 -13.86 -2.51
CA ASP A 119 35.12 -14.66 -1.83
C ASP A 119 34.54 -15.73 -0.90
N ASN A 120 33.33 -15.52 -0.38
CA ASN A 120 32.63 -16.44 0.52
C ASN A 120 31.17 -16.62 0.07
N PRO A 121 30.93 -17.46 -0.97
CA PRO A 121 29.60 -17.66 -1.53
C PRO A 121 28.67 -18.49 -0.63
N GLU A 122 29.25 -19.33 0.24
CA GLU A 122 28.51 -20.18 1.19
C GLU A 122 28.18 -19.45 2.51
N GLY A 123 28.57 -18.18 2.64
CA GLY A 123 28.33 -17.39 3.84
C GLY A 123 29.61 -16.82 4.46
N THR A 124 29.49 -15.61 5.00
CA THR A 124 30.59 -14.91 5.68
C THR A 124 30.56 -15.07 7.20
N GLY A 125 29.55 -15.76 7.76
CA GLY A 125 29.25 -15.78 9.19
C GLY A 125 28.62 -14.48 9.73
N GLU A 126 28.44 -13.47 8.87
CA GLU A 126 27.76 -12.22 9.21
C GLU A 126 26.29 -12.28 8.81
N MET A 127 25.41 -11.90 9.74
CA MET A 127 23.97 -11.87 9.52
C MET A 127 23.50 -10.46 9.19
N PHE A 128 22.52 -10.35 8.30
CA PHE A 128 21.81 -9.10 8.05
C PHE A 128 20.31 -9.33 8.02
N SER A 129 19.56 -8.32 8.45
CA SER A 129 18.11 -8.28 8.31
C SER A 129 17.66 -7.04 7.55
N ALA A 130 16.43 -7.13 7.07
CA ALA A 130 15.73 -6.04 6.43
C ALA A 130 14.29 -5.98 6.96
N GLY A 131 13.79 -4.77 7.10
CA GLY A 131 12.45 -4.52 7.61
C GLY A 131 11.95 -3.15 7.23
N SER A 132 10.64 -3.02 7.22
CA SER A 132 9.99 -1.76 6.89
C SER A 132 8.73 -1.59 7.72
N TYR A 133 8.40 -0.35 8.04
CA TYR A 133 7.14 -0.04 8.70
C TYR A 133 6.54 1.26 8.20
N ALA A 134 5.22 1.30 8.20
CA ALA A 134 4.43 2.49 7.92
C ALA A 134 3.44 2.69 9.05
N PHE A 135 3.30 3.92 9.54
CA PHE A 135 2.28 4.31 10.50
C PHE A 135 1.40 5.39 9.89
N GLY A 136 0.09 5.20 9.89
CA GLY A 136 -0.86 6.09 9.26
C GLY A 136 -1.92 6.63 10.23
N LEU A 137 -2.28 7.90 10.03
CA LEU A 137 -3.44 8.55 10.61
C LEU A 137 -4.37 8.99 9.48
N ALA A 138 -5.58 8.46 9.48
CA ALA A 138 -6.59 8.75 8.48
C ALA A 138 -7.79 9.50 9.05
N PHE A 139 -8.42 10.29 8.20
CA PHE A 139 -9.69 10.94 8.46
C PHE A 139 -10.55 10.90 7.20
N ALA A 140 -11.82 10.54 7.34
CA ALA A 140 -12.76 10.59 6.23
C ALA A 140 -14.15 11.02 6.67
N ARG A 141 -14.90 11.60 5.73
CA ARG A 141 -16.25 12.10 6.00
C ARG A 141 -17.13 12.03 4.75
N ASN A 142 -18.39 11.69 4.97
CA ASN A 142 -19.46 11.91 3.98
C ASN A 142 -19.76 13.41 3.89
N LEU A 143 -19.50 14.03 2.74
CA LEU A 143 -19.89 15.42 2.47
C LEU A 143 -21.35 15.52 2.03
N THR A 144 -21.86 14.49 1.37
CA THR A 144 -23.26 14.33 1.00
C THR A 144 -23.73 12.90 1.27
N ASP A 145 -24.99 12.58 0.97
CA ASP A 145 -25.53 11.22 0.99
C ASP A 145 -24.84 10.28 0.00
N ARG A 146 -24.07 10.83 -0.94
CA ARG A 146 -23.49 10.09 -2.08
C ARG A 146 -22.00 10.31 -2.27
N PHE A 147 -21.42 11.31 -1.64
CA PHE A 147 -20.02 11.68 -1.82
C PHE A 147 -19.25 11.66 -0.50
N ALA A 148 -18.17 10.90 -0.48
CA ALA A 148 -17.22 10.82 0.62
C ALA A 148 -15.83 11.24 0.17
N ILE A 149 -15.09 11.84 1.09
CA ILE A 149 -13.67 12.18 0.93
C ILE A 149 -12.90 11.63 2.12
N GLY A 150 -11.66 11.20 1.89
CA GLY A 150 -10.76 10.74 2.92
C GLY A 150 -9.32 11.13 2.65
N PHE A 151 -8.57 11.26 3.74
CA PHE A 151 -7.17 11.62 3.77
C PHE A 151 -6.45 10.64 4.70
N ASN A 152 -5.21 10.28 4.38
CA ASN A 152 -4.34 9.48 5.23
C ASN A 152 -2.92 10.06 5.18
N VAL A 153 -2.32 10.29 6.33
CA VAL A 153 -0.92 10.72 6.43
C VAL A 153 -0.13 9.56 7.00
N LYS A 154 0.96 9.18 6.32
CA LYS A 154 1.80 8.06 6.70
C LYS A 154 3.23 8.50 6.98
N TYR A 155 3.78 8.05 8.10
CA TYR A 155 5.22 8.01 8.34
C TYR A 155 5.77 6.67 7.87
N LEU A 156 6.88 6.68 7.16
CA LEU A 156 7.46 5.53 6.48
C LEU A 156 8.90 5.34 6.93
N ASN A 157 9.30 4.11 7.20
CA ASN A 157 10.68 3.73 7.45
C ASN A 157 11.01 2.40 6.78
N GLU A 158 12.22 2.30 6.27
CA GLU A 158 12.80 1.07 5.76
C GLU A 158 14.25 1.00 6.24
N SER A 159 14.67 -0.18 6.67
CA SER A 159 16.02 -0.49 7.11
C SER A 159 16.47 -1.77 6.42
N ILE A 160 17.64 -1.73 5.82
CA ILE A 160 18.29 -2.86 5.17
C ILE A 160 19.74 -2.83 5.65
N TYR A 161 20.12 -3.80 6.47
CA TYR A 161 21.47 -3.91 7.02
C TYR A 161 21.96 -2.61 7.69
N HIS A 162 22.93 -1.88 7.12
CA HIS A 162 23.45 -0.61 7.67
C HIS A 162 22.89 0.63 6.98
N SER A 163 21.80 0.48 6.25
CA SER A 163 21.18 1.56 5.49
C SER A 163 19.72 1.71 5.87
N SER A 164 19.26 2.95 5.93
CA SER A 164 17.88 3.26 6.26
C SER A 164 17.35 4.41 5.42
N ALA A 165 16.03 4.42 5.25
CA ALA A 165 15.30 5.44 4.55
C ALA A 165 14.07 5.84 5.38
N GLN A 166 13.76 7.12 5.42
CA GLN A 166 12.60 7.66 6.10
C GLN A 166 11.81 8.55 5.14
N GLY A 167 10.49 8.56 5.29
CA GLY A 167 9.60 9.31 4.43
C GLY A 167 8.29 9.67 5.10
N ILE A 168 7.61 10.65 4.50
CA ILE A 168 6.22 10.97 4.80
C ILE A 168 5.46 10.86 3.49
N ALA A 169 4.27 10.26 3.55
CA ALA A 169 3.37 10.15 2.42
C ALA A 169 1.96 10.58 2.78
N PHE A 170 1.22 10.97 1.76
CA PHE A 170 -0.16 11.41 1.82
C PHE A 170 -0.99 10.56 0.86
N ASP A 171 -2.13 10.08 1.33
CA ASP A 171 -3.15 9.46 0.50
C ASP A 171 -4.41 10.34 0.50
N ILE A 172 -5.05 10.43 -0.66
CA ILE A 172 -6.31 11.14 -0.86
C ILE A 172 -7.26 10.18 -1.56
N GLY A 173 -8.45 10.04 -1.00
CA GLY A 173 -9.48 9.14 -1.48
C GLY A 173 -10.80 9.86 -1.68
N THR A 174 -11.55 9.49 -2.71
CA THR A 174 -12.95 9.89 -2.90
C THR A 174 -13.80 8.69 -3.29
N MET A 175 -15.09 8.77 -2.94
CA MET A 175 -16.08 7.76 -3.28
C MET A 175 -17.40 8.44 -3.60
N PHE A 176 -17.94 8.16 -4.80
CA PHE A 176 -19.19 8.70 -5.29
C PHE A 176 -20.17 7.58 -5.66
N THR A 177 -21.35 7.59 -5.04
CA THR A 177 -22.44 6.66 -5.35
C THR A 177 -23.42 7.33 -6.31
N THR A 178 -23.50 6.82 -7.54
CA THR A 178 -24.40 7.33 -8.57
C THR A 178 -25.84 6.83 -8.35
N GLN A 179 -26.80 7.50 -8.99
CA GLN A 179 -28.20 7.10 -8.98
C GLN A 179 -28.49 5.90 -9.91
N PHE A 180 -27.53 5.54 -10.76
CA PHE A 180 -27.70 4.46 -11.72
C PHE A 180 -27.41 3.11 -11.05
N ASN A 181 -28.46 2.51 -10.46
CA ASN A 181 -28.41 1.20 -9.81
C ASN A 181 -27.32 1.06 -8.73
N GLY A 182 -27.03 2.15 -8.00
CA GLY A 182 -26.01 2.13 -6.96
C GLY A 182 -24.57 1.95 -7.47
N LEU A 183 -24.30 2.19 -8.76
CA LEU A 183 -22.95 2.19 -9.30
C LEU A 183 -22.09 3.18 -8.50
N ARG A 184 -20.94 2.69 -8.03
CA ARG A 184 -20.02 3.43 -7.19
C ARG A 184 -18.71 3.66 -7.91
N ILE A 185 -18.26 4.91 -7.92
CA ILE A 185 -17.03 5.36 -8.56
C ILE A 185 -16.10 5.81 -7.44
N GLY A 186 -14.94 5.16 -7.33
CA GLY A 186 -13.91 5.51 -6.36
C GLY A 186 -12.65 5.99 -7.06
N MET A 187 -11.94 6.94 -6.45
CA MET A 187 -10.62 7.38 -6.87
C MET A 187 -9.72 7.45 -5.64
N SER A 188 -8.49 6.94 -5.77
CA SER A 188 -7.50 6.95 -4.70
C SER A 188 -6.14 7.32 -5.28
N ILE A 189 -5.48 8.28 -4.66
CA ILE A 189 -4.07 8.61 -4.87
C ILE A 189 -3.36 8.20 -3.60
N THR A 190 -2.42 7.27 -3.69
CA THR A 190 -1.70 6.73 -2.54
C THR A 190 -0.21 7.00 -2.63
N ASN A 191 0.43 7.05 -1.45
CA ASN A 191 1.87 7.18 -1.27
C ASN A 191 2.48 8.44 -1.92
N TYR A 192 1.72 9.54 -2.00
CA TYR A 192 2.22 10.78 -2.57
C TYR A 192 3.09 11.52 -1.56
N GLY A 193 4.33 11.86 -1.92
CA GLY A 193 5.25 12.54 -1.02
C GLY A 193 6.60 12.87 -1.65
N PRO A 194 7.52 13.49 -0.90
CA PRO A 194 8.89 13.71 -1.33
C PRO A 194 9.59 12.40 -1.71
N LYS A 195 10.62 12.50 -2.56
CA LYS A 195 11.46 11.34 -2.88
C LYS A 195 12.17 10.87 -1.62
N VAL A 196 12.07 9.58 -1.35
CA VAL A 196 12.79 8.90 -0.27
C VAL A 196 14.11 8.39 -0.83
N GLN A 197 15.19 8.60 -0.09
CA GLN A 197 16.53 8.12 -0.43
C GLN A 197 17.09 7.32 0.73
N MET A 198 17.74 6.21 0.40
CA MET A 198 18.43 5.38 1.38
C MET A 198 19.77 6.02 1.74
N SER A 199 20.08 6.03 3.04
CA SER A 199 21.31 6.57 3.60
C SER A 199 21.93 5.53 4.52
N GLY A 200 23.23 5.32 4.42
CA GLY A 200 23.92 4.27 5.17
C GLY A 200 25.32 4.02 4.66
N ARG A 201 26.07 3.20 5.39
CA ARG A 201 27.45 2.85 5.03
C ARG A 201 27.51 2.04 3.73
N ASP A 202 26.47 1.26 3.45
CA ASP A 202 26.40 0.40 2.27
C ASP A 202 26.20 1.20 0.97
N MET A 203 25.85 2.48 1.07
CA MET A 203 25.70 3.39 -0.08
C MET A 203 27.03 4.05 -0.49
N LEU A 204 28.09 3.88 0.31
CA LEU A 204 29.40 4.45 0.03
C LEU A 204 30.21 3.50 -0.86
N THR A 205 30.66 3.99 -2.02
CA THR A 205 31.65 3.26 -2.82
C THR A 205 33.01 3.42 -2.15
N GLN A 206 33.52 2.35 -1.55
CA GLN A 206 34.90 2.32 -1.06
C GLN A 206 35.82 2.27 -2.28
N VAL A 207 36.60 3.34 -2.47
CA VAL A 207 37.68 3.38 -3.46
C VAL A 207 38.97 3.26 -2.68
N ASP A 208 39.75 2.21 -2.94
CA ASP A 208 41.11 2.12 -2.42
C ASP A 208 41.97 3.19 -3.11
N ILE A 209 42.62 4.03 -2.31
CA ILE A 209 43.38 5.19 -2.80
C ILE A 209 44.78 4.76 -3.26
N ASP A 210 45.24 3.56 -2.90
CA ASP A 210 46.56 3.04 -3.28
C ASP A 210 46.48 1.54 -3.67
N PRO A 211 46.54 1.18 -4.97
CA PRO A 211 46.38 -0.20 -5.47
C PRO A 211 47.60 -1.10 -5.31
#